data_AF-A0AAE1G3J1-F1
#
_entry.id   AF-A0AAE1G3J1-F1
#
_cell.length_a   1.000
_cell.length_b   1.000
_cell.length_c   1.000
_cell.angle_alpha   90.00
_cell.angle_beta   90.00
_cell.angle_gamma   90.00
#
_symmetry.space_group_name_H-M   'P 1'
#
loop_
_entity.id
_entity.type
_entity.pdbx_description
1 polymer ?
#
loop_
_entity_poly.entity_id
_entity_poly.type
_entity_poly.pdbx_seq_one_letter_code
_entity_poly.pdbx_strand_id
1 'polypeptide(L)'
;MWSLPFPTEGRIKPHGVVQHAANPRATKLVYDRVAYICPVYHILMPVRFEQHDFAFSYEFSYFSFAMAKPSLKPQWQSLYYPLDGLVWLLVLLMLLCTPLFLIMVSRGGGHQYLSSSDSMGLSVVMQDMTGMLLGQNLPSRLPVTTSSRVLVAAWLVFALILGSAYRGNLTASLTIPKFPPRIESLAHLVIGVDRVTIPPFGEQHRKFYSESDSPLFQALARLLQVGPSGHQGLTAANEKKLVEF
;
A
#
# COMPACT_ATOMS: atom_id res chain seq x y z
N MET A 1 5.67 -36.71 53.65
CA MET A 1 6.63 -37.78 53.32
C MET A 1 6.39 -38.22 51.89
N TRP A 2 6.93 -37.47 50.91
CA TRP A 2 7.05 -37.88 49.50
C TRP A 2 8.22 -37.08 48.91
N SER A 3 9.42 -37.62 49.07
CA SER A 3 10.66 -37.13 48.46
C SER A 3 10.82 -37.81 47.10
N LEU A 4 10.70 -37.06 46.02
CA LEU A 4 11.08 -37.54 44.69
C LEU A 4 12.62 -37.51 44.57
N PRO A 5 13.25 -38.55 43.98
CA PRO A 5 14.69 -38.61 43.85
C PRO A 5 15.16 -37.65 42.76
N PHE A 6 16.07 -36.73 43.11
CA PHE A 6 16.80 -35.92 42.15
C PHE A 6 17.77 -36.82 41.36
N PRO A 7 17.78 -36.78 40.02
CA PRO A 7 18.82 -37.47 39.25
C PRO A 7 20.16 -36.78 39.48
N THR A 8 21.12 -37.55 40.00
CA THR A 8 22.51 -37.14 40.20
C THR A 8 23.25 -36.98 38.88
N GLU A 9 23.93 -35.82 38.75
CA GLU A 9 25.14 -35.56 37.97
C GLU A 9 25.33 -36.29 36.63
N GLY A 10 24.76 -35.71 35.58
CA GLY A 10 25.38 -35.68 34.26
C GLY A 10 25.98 -34.31 34.03
N ARG A 11 27.30 -34.15 34.16
CA ARG A 11 28.00 -32.90 33.85
C ARG A 11 27.94 -32.68 32.33
N ILE A 12 26.90 -32.00 31.85
CA ILE A 12 26.75 -31.61 30.45
C ILE A 12 27.90 -30.65 30.14
N LYS A 13 28.81 -31.07 29.25
CA LYS A 13 29.98 -30.29 28.85
C LYS A 13 29.50 -28.98 28.19
N PRO A 14 30.24 -27.87 28.36
CA PRO A 14 29.87 -26.60 27.77
C PRO A 14 30.09 -26.66 26.25
N HIS A 15 29.04 -26.95 25.49
CA HIS A 15 29.01 -26.59 24.08
C HIS A 15 28.72 -25.09 23.99
N GLY A 16 29.62 -24.34 23.36
CA GLY A 16 29.72 -22.88 23.37
C GLY A 16 28.56 -22.10 22.73
N VAL A 17 27.33 -22.33 23.17
CA VAL A 17 26.10 -21.85 22.50
C VAL A 17 25.44 -20.68 23.23
N VAL A 18 25.97 -20.26 24.39
CA VAL A 18 25.33 -19.24 25.24
C VAL A 18 25.28 -17.85 24.60
N GLN A 19 25.98 -17.59 23.49
CA GLN A 19 26.08 -16.26 22.87
C GLN A 19 24.84 -15.76 22.12
N HIS A 20 23.83 -16.60 21.83
CA HIS A 20 22.73 -16.24 20.93
C HIS A 20 21.35 -16.05 21.60
N ALA A 21 21.28 -15.97 22.94
CA ALA A 21 20.03 -15.65 23.63
C ALA A 21 19.77 -14.14 23.64
N ALA A 22 18.49 -13.73 23.77
CA ALA A 22 18.11 -12.31 23.90
C ALA A 22 18.75 -11.65 25.14
N ASN A 23 19.05 -12.44 26.17
CA ASN A 23 19.85 -12.03 27.31
C ASN A 23 20.76 -13.19 27.74
N PRO A 24 21.94 -13.34 27.09
CA PRO A 24 22.82 -14.49 27.30
C PRO A 24 23.38 -14.53 28.72
N ARG A 25 23.50 -13.36 29.36
CA ARG A 25 23.93 -13.24 30.75
C ARG A 25 22.88 -13.79 31.71
N ALA A 26 21.60 -13.45 31.51
CA ALA A 26 20.53 -13.91 32.39
C ALA A 26 20.31 -15.43 32.29
N THR A 27 20.31 -15.98 31.07
CA THR A 27 20.19 -17.43 30.86
C THR A 27 21.38 -18.19 31.45
N LYS A 28 22.58 -17.60 31.39
CA LYS A 28 23.78 -18.17 32.01
C LYS A 28 23.67 -18.24 33.53
N LEU A 29 23.15 -17.20 34.19
CA LEU A 29 22.99 -17.20 35.65
C LEU A 29 22.05 -18.31 36.15
N VAL A 30 21.01 -18.63 35.38
CA VAL A 30 20.11 -19.75 35.69
C VAL A 30 20.81 -21.08 35.44
N TYR A 31 21.51 -21.20 34.31
CA TYR A 31 22.25 -22.40 33.97
C TYR A 31 23.34 -22.74 35.00
N ASP A 32 24.11 -21.73 35.43
CA ASP A 32 25.16 -21.84 36.44
C ASP A 32 24.60 -21.98 37.88
N ARG A 33 23.27 -22.05 38.05
CA ARG A 33 22.54 -22.12 39.33
C ARG A 33 22.86 -20.98 40.31
N VAL A 34 23.27 -19.82 39.79
CA VAL A 34 23.48 -18.59 40.56
C VAL A 34 22.14 -17.88 40.81
N ALA A 35 21.22 -17.96 39.85
CA ALA A 35 19.84 -17.50 39.97
C ALA A 35 18.88 -18.69 39.83
N TYR A 36 17.87 -18.76 40.68
CA TYR A 36 16.87 -19.83 40.61
C TYR A 36 15.77 -19.58 39.59
N ILE A 37 15.48 -18.31 39.28
CA ILE A 37 14.41 -17.89 38.36
C ILE A 37 14.93 -16.72 37.51
N CYS A 38 14.59 -16.71 36.21
CA CYS A 38 14.79 -15.56 35.33
C CYS A 38 13.42 -14.99 34.91
N PRO A 39 12.96 -13.88 35.53
CA PRO A 39 11.68 -13.25 35.19
C PRO A 39 11.82 -12.33 33.97
N VAL A 40 12.30 -12.88 32.85
CA VAL A 40 12.43 -12.17 31.57
C VAL A 40 11.60 -12.89 30.52
N TYR A 41 11.03 -12.15 29.58
CA TYR A 41 10.31 -12.75 28.47
C TYR A 41 11.25 -13.67 27.66
N HIS A 42 10.77 -14.89 27.43
CA HIS A 42 11.48 -15.88 26.64
C HIS A 42 10.54 -16.45 25.58
N ILE A 43 11.01 -16.42 24.34
CA ILE A 43 10.31 -17.05 23.23
C ILE A 43 10.53 -18.55 23.36
N LEU A 44 9.44 -19.31 23.40
CA LEU A 44 9.46 -20.76 23.47
C LEU A 44 9.98 -21.31 22.12
N MET A 45 11.20 -21.82 22.12
CA MET A 45 11.83 -22.46 20.96
C MET A 45 12.37 -23.83 21.38
N PRO A 46 12.34 -24.85 20.50
CA PRO A 46 12.80 -26.21 20.83
C PRO A 46 14.21 -26.22 21.46
N VAL A 47 15.15 -25.46 20.89
CA VAL A 47 16.53 -25.34 21.39
C VAL A 47 16.64 -24.80 22.82
N ARG A 48 15.64 -24.07 23.32
CA ARG A 48 15.66 -23.52 24.69
C ARG A 48 15.13 -24.51 25.73
N PHE A 49 14.25 -25.42 25.33
CA PHE A 49 13.77 -26.48 26.22
C PHE A 49 14.88 -27.47 26.59
N GLU A 50 15.95 -27.56 25.80
CA GLU A 50 17.13 -28.36 26.16
C GLU A 50 17.94 -27.77 27.31
N GLN A 51 17.79 -26.47 27.58
CA GLN A 51 18.63 -25.73 28.53
C GLN A 51 17.88 -25.31 29.79
N HIS A 52 16.58 -25.06 29.68
CA HIS A 52 15.77 -24.49 30.77
C HIS A 52 14.34 -25.06 30.74
N ASP A 53 13.79 -25.29 31.92
CA ASP A 53 12.36 -25.53 32.10
C ASP A 53 11.60 -24.20 32.14
N PHE A 54 10.49 -24.14 31.41
CA PHE A 54 9.59 -22.99 31.42
C PHE A 54 8.37 -23.27 32.30
N ALA A 55 7.90 -22.25 33.00
CA ALA A 55 6.58 -22.28 33.65
C ALA A 55 5.46 -22.23 32.57
N PHE A 56 4.27 -21.80 32.95
CA PHE A 56 3.18 -21.60 31.99
C PHE A 56 3.41 -20.34 31.13
N SER A 57 2.97 -20.41 29.87
CA SER A 57 2.88 -19.23 29.01
C SER A 57 1.71 -18.37 29.48
N TYR A 58 1.96 -17.10 29.77
CA TYR A 58 0.94 -16.13 30.19
C TYR A 58 0.67 -15.05 29.14
N GLU A 59 1.51 -14.94 28.10
CA GLU A 59 1.38 -13.94 27.04
C GLU A 59 1.73 -14.56 25.68
N PHE A 60 0.87 -14.33 24.68
CA PHE A 60 1.11 -14.71 23.29
C PHE A 60 1.56 -13.48 22.51
N SER A 61 2.70 -13.61 21.82
CA SER A 61 3.23 -12.57 20.95
C SER A 61 3.41 -13.11 19.54
N TYR A 62 3.16 -12.26 18.55
CA TYR A 62 3.29 -12.58 17.14
C TYR A 62 4.47 -11.81 16.54
N PHE A 63 5.22 -12.46 15.66
CA PHE A 63 6.23 -11.76 14.88
C PHE A 63 5.56 -10.85 13.86
N SER A 64 6.01 -9.61 13.85
CA SER A 64 5.64 -8.62 12.84
C SER A 64 6.91 -8.04 12.23
N PHE A 65 6.78 -7.42 11.07
CA PHE A 65 7.86 -6.74 10.39
C PHE A 65 7.60 -5.23 10.37
N ALA A 66 8.69 -4.47 10.49
CA ALA A 66 8.67 -3.02 10.39
C ALA A 66 9.48 -2.60 9.16
N MET A 67 8.97 -1.62 8.43
CA MET A 67 9.64 -1.06 7.25
C MET A 67 9.63 0.46 7.33
N ALA A 68 10.54 1.10 6.59
CA ALA A 68 10.51 2.54 6.43
C ALA A 68 9.15 2.97 5.82
N LYS A 69 8.61 4.08 6.32
CA LYS A 69 7.36 4.65 5.77
C LYS A 69 7.59 4.93 4.28
N PRO A 70 6.74 4.44 3.36
CA PRO A 70 6.95 4.68 1.93
C PRO A 70 6.89 6.17 1.61
N SER A 71 7.55 6.57 0.52
CA SER A 71 7.36 7.91 -0.04
C SER A 71 5.97 8.07 -0.63
N LEU A 72 5.55 9.32 -0.70
CA LEU A 72 4.31 9.69 -1.37
C LEU A 72 4.48 9.54 -2.88
N LYS A 73 3.43 9.06 -3.56
CA LYS A 73 3.39 9.13 -5.02
C LYS A 73 3.48 10.60 -5.47
N PRO A 74 4.08 10.87 -6.65
CA PRO A 74 4.24 12.24 -7.13
C PRO A 74 2.88 12.92 -7.31
N GLN A 75 2.75 14.14 -6.80
CA GLN A 75 1.47 14.85 -6.64
C GLN A 75 0.76 15.15 -7.97
N TRP A 76 1.48 15.27 -9.08
CA TRP A 76 0.88 15.51 -10.40
C TRP A 76 -0.03 14.35 -10.84
N GLN A 77 0.27 13.12 -10.40
CA GLN A 77 -0.57 11.96 -10.73
C GLN A 77 -1.96 12.08 -10.09
N SER A 78 -2.10 12.84 -9.00
CA SER A 78 -3.38 13.10 -8.32
C SER A 78 -4.38 13.87 -9.19
N LEU A 79 -3.95 14.48 -10.31
CA LEU A 79 -4.86 15.12 -11.27
C LEU A 79 -5.64 14.11 -12.12
N TYR A 80 -5.08 12.93 -12.39
CA TYR A 80 -5.69 11.90 -13.23
C TYR A 80 -6.51 10.87 -12.44
N TYR A 81 -6.07 10.53 -11.23
CA TYR A 81 -6.76 9.61 -10.31
C TYR A 81 -8.20 9.95 -9.86
N PRO A 82 -8.74 11.20 -9.95
CA PRO A 82 -10.08 11.50 -9.46
C PRO A 82 -11.21 10.81 -10.22
N LEU A 83 -10.95 10.37 -11.46
CA LEU A 83 -11.87 9.63 -12.30
C LEU A 83 -11.20 8.33 -12.73
N ASP A 84 -12.01 7.27 -12.83
CA ASP A 84 -11.53 6.00 -13.34
C ASP A 84 -11.22 6.09 -14.84
N GLY A 85 -10.31 5.24 -15.33
CA GLY A 85 -9.88 5.21 -16.73
C GLY A 85 -11.06 5.01 -17.70
N LEU A 86 -12.04 4.20 -17.30
CA LEU A 86 -13.27 4.00 -18.07
C LEU A 86 -14.10 5.28 -18.17
N VAL A 87 -14.21 6.04 -17.08
CA VAL A 87 -14.97 7.31 -17.07
C VAL A 87 -14.29 8.33 -17.97
N TRP A 88 -12.96 8.42 -17.95
CA TRP A 88 -12.20 9.27 -18.88
C TRP A 88 -12.48 8.92 -20.35
N LEU A 89 -12.49 7.62 -20.68
CA LEU A 89 -12.83 7.15 -22.02
C LEU A 89 -14.26 7.55 -22.40
N LEU A 90 -15.24 7.33 -21.53
CA LEU A 90 -16.63 7.72 -21.78
C LEU A 90 -16.79 9.23 -21.95
N VAL A 91 -16.08 10.04 -21.17
CA VAL A 91 -16.10 11.52 -21.32
C VAL A 91 -15.53 11.92 -22.68
N LEU A 92 -14.41 11.35 -23.11
CA LEU A 92 -13.84 11.59 -24.44
C LEU A 92 -14.80 11.16 -25.56
N LEU A 93 -15.46 10.01 -25.39
CA LEU A 93 -16.46 9.53 -26.35
C LEU A 93 -17.65 10.49 -26.42
N MET A 94 -18.18 10.93 -25.27
CA MET A 94 -19.29 11.88 -25.20
C MET A 94 -18.94 13.24 -25.80
N LEU A 95 -17.68 13.69 -25.63
CA LEU A 95 -17.17 14.92 -26.24
C LEU A 95 -17.14 14.84 -27.77
N LEU A 96 -16.93 13.65 -28.35
CA LEU A 96 -16.96 13.45 -29.80
C LEU A 96 -18.38 13.20 -30.33
N CYS A 97 -19.18 12.40 -29.63
CA CYS A 97 -20.51 11.99 -30.10
C CYS A 97 -21.55 13.12 -30.02
N THR A 98 -21.55 13.92 -28.95
CA THR A 98 -22.54 14.99 -28.74
C THR A 98 -22.52 16.07 -29.84
N PRO A 99 -21.37 16.64 -30.24
CA PRO A 99 -21.33 17.60 -31.35
C PRO A 99 -21.72 16.98 -32.70
N LEU A 100 -21.37 15.72 -32.95
CA LEU A 100 -21.83 15.01 -34.15
C LEU A 100 -23.35 14.86 -34.16
N PHE A 101 -23.94 14.46 -33.03
CA PHE A 101 -25.38 14.33 -32.88
C PHE A 101 -26.10 15.68 -33.02
N LEU A 102 -25.54 16.77 -32.45
CA LEU A 102 -26.07 18.12 -32.63
C LEU A 102 -26.07 18.56 -34.09
N ILE A 103 -25.00 18.26 -34.85
CA ILE A 103 -24.92 18.53 -36.30
C ILE A 103 -25.94 17.68 -37.07
N MET A 104 -26.14 16.41 -36.71
CA MET A 104 -27.15 15.57 -37.37
C MET A 104 -28.57 16.11 -37.13
N VAL A 105 -28.89 16.50 -35.90
CA VAL A 105 -30.20 17.07 -35.54
C VAL A 105 -30.42 18.43 -36.21
N SER A 106 -29.38 19.26 -36.30
CA SER A 106 -29.49 20.57 -36.96
C SER A 106 -29.63 20.47 -38.48
N ARG A 107 -29.05 19.43 -39.11
CA ARG A 107 -29.19 19.17 -40.55
C ARG A 107 -30.49 18.45 -40.92
N GLY A 108 -31.03 17.61 -40.04
CA GLY A 108 -32.26 16.85 -40.27
C GLY A 108 -33.55 17.66 -40.09
N GLY A 109 -33.50 18.79 -39.38
CA GLY A 109 -34.62 19.73 -39.22
C GLY A 109 -34.76 20.67 -40.42
N GLY A 110 -35.37 20.19 -41.51
CA GLY A 110 -35.49 20.88 -42.81
C GLY A 110 -36.36 22.16 -42.86
N HIS A 111 -36.19 23.11 -41.93
CA HIS A 111 -36.79 24.44 -42.05
C HIS A 111 -35.71 25.53 -42.12
N GLN A 112 -35.27 25.75 -43.36
CA GLN A 112 -34.71 27.01 -43.84
C GLN A 112 -35.72 28.14 -43.63
N TYR A 113 -35.47 29.03 -42.67
CA TYR A 113 -35.87 30.42 -42.80
C TYR A 113 -34.59 31.25 -42.84
N LEU A 114 -34.25 31.66 -44.06
CA LEU A 114 -33.30 32.69 -44.47
C LEU A 114 -32.22 33.09 -43.45
N SER A 115 -31.01 32.54 -43.62
CA SER A 115 -29.85 33.40 -43.83
C SER A 115 -28.76 32.61 -44.53
N SER A 116 -28.47 32.99 -45.77
CA SER A 116 -27.34 32.53 -46.57
C SER A 116 -26.04 32.77 -45.80
N SER A 117 -25.13 31.78 -45.79
CA SER A 117 -23.75 31.84 -45.26
C SER A 117 -23.48 31.26 -43.86
N ASP A 118 -24.08 30.14 -43.44
CA ASP A 118 -23.73 29.60 -42.12
C ASP A 118 -23.75 28.06 -42.00
N SER A 119 -22.86 27.39 -42.74
CA SER A 119 -22.50 26.02 -42.38
C SER A 119 -21.81 26.04 -41.02
N MET A 120 -22.48 25.55 -39.98
CA MET A 120 -21.90 25.38 -38.66
C MET A 120 -20.67 24.46 -38.78
N GLY A 121 -19.47 25.06 -38.75
CA GLY A 121 -18.23 24.31 -38.90
C GLY A 121 -18.10 23.31 -37.77
N LEU A 122 -17.76 22.05 -38.08
CA LEU A 122 -17.55 21.00 -37.07
C LEU A 122 -16.59 21.47 -35.96
N SER A 123 -15.54 22.19 -36.33
CA SER A 123 -14.57 22.78 -35.40
C SER A 123 -15.19 23.79 -34.43
N VAL A 124 -16.10 24.64 -34.91
CA VAL A 124 -16.78 25.64 -34.08
C VAL A 124 -17.72 24.96 -33.09
N VAL A 125 -18.51 23.97 -33.55
CA VAL A 125 -19.40 23.19 -32.66
C VAL A 125 -18.59 22.42 -31.62
N MET A 126 -17.49 21.79 -32.02
CA MET A 126 -16.60 21.07 -31.12
C MET A 126 -16.00 22.01 -30.07
N GLN A 127 -15.56 23.20 -30.48
CA GLN A 127 -15.03 24.22 -29.58
C GLN A 127 -16.10 24.71 -28.60
N ASP A 128 -17.31 24.99 -29.08
CA ASP A 128 -18.44 25.44 -28.26
C ASP A 128 -18.85 24.37 -27.22
N MET A 129 -18.98 23.11 -27.64
CA MET A 129 -19.33 22.01 -26.74
C MET A 129 -18.23 21.75 -25.69
N THR A 130 -16.96 21.85 -26.10
CA THR A 130 -15.81 21.75 -25.20
C THR A 130 -15.78 22.93 -24.21
N GLY A 131 -16.06 24.14 -24.68
CA GLY A 131 -16.17 25.34 -23.85
C GLY A 131 -17.24 25.19 -22.79
N MET A 132 -18.44 24.73 -23.17
CA MET A 132 -19.52 24.44 -22.21
C MET A 132 -19.11 23.38 -21.17
N LEU A 133 -18.41 22.33 -21.59
CA LEU A 133 -17.92 21.28 -20.67
C LEU A 133 -16.94 21.83 -19.63
N LEU A 134 -16.08 22.75 -20.05
CA LEU A 134 -15.11 23.42 -19.18
C LEU A 134 -15.74 24.56 -18.34
N GLY A 135 -17.04 24.83 -18.51
CA GLY A 135 -17.75 25.91 -17.82
C GLY A 135 -17.45 27.30 -18.36
N GLN A 136 -17.04 27.41 -19.64
CA GLN A 136 -16.88 28.69 -20.33
C GLN A 136 -18.24 29.26 -20.79
N ASN A 137 -18.23 30.49 -21.32
CA ASN A 137 -19.42 31.18 -21.81
C ASN A 137 -20.18 30.37 -22.88
N LEU A 138 -21.50 30.56 -22.92
CA LEU A 138 -22.34 29.98 -23.97
C LEU A 138 -21.87 30.44 -25.35
N PRO A 139 -22.05 29.60 -26.38
CA PRO A 139 -21.69 29.93 -27.75
C PRO A 139 -22.37 31.21 -28.18
N SER A 140 -21.67 31.99 -29.00
CA SER A 140 -22.18 33.24 -29.57
C SER A 140 -23.46 33.05 -30.39
N ARG A 141 -23.81 31.80 -30.73
CA ARG A 141 -25.01 31.43 -31.48
C ARG A 141 -25.80 30.37 -30.72
N LEU A 142 -27.00 30.74 -30.28
CA LEU A 142 -27.88 29.84 -29.54
C LEU A 142 -28.64 28.90 -30.49
N PRO A 143 -28.92 27.65 -30.09
CA PRO A 143 -29.72 26.71 -30.87
C PRO A 143 -31.13 27.25 -31.14
N VAL A 144 -31.52 27.25 -32.41
CA VAL A 144 -32.80 27.80 -32.86
C VAL A 144 -33.94 26.78 -32.68
N THR A 145 -33.68 25.48 -32.88
CA THR A 145 -34.71 24.43 -32.84
C THR A 145 -34.93 23.88 -31.43
N THR A 146 -36.16 23.51 -31.08
CA THR A 146 -36.48 22.93 -29.75
C THR A 146 -35.67 21.68 -29.44
N SER A 147 -35.46 20.79 -30.41
CA SER A 147 -34.68 19.57 -30.24
C SER A 147 -33.21 19.84 -29.92
N SER A 148 -32.59 20.83 -30.58
CA SER A 148 -31.21 21.23 -30.29
C SER A 148 -31.06 21.94 -28.95
N ARG A 149 -32.08 22.70 -28.51
CA ARG A 149 -32.13 23.30 -27.17
C ARG A 149 -32.18 22.25 -26.06
N VAL A 150 -33.01 21.21 -26.21
CA VAL A 150 -33.07 20.10 -25.24
C VAL A 150 -31.73 19.38 -25.16
N LEU A 151 -31.07 19.13 -26.29
CA LEU A 151 -29.76 18.49 -26.31
C LEU A 151 -28.69 19.33 -25.61
N VAL A 152 -28.63 20.64 -25.89
CA VAL A 152 -27.69 21.55 -25.23
C VAL A 152 -28.00 21.68 -23.74
N ALA A 153 -29.27 21.73 -23.34
CA ALA A 153 -29.65 21.74 -21.92
C ALA A 153 -29.20 20.46 -21.20
N ALA A 154 -29.37 19.29 -21.82
CA ALA A 154 -28.88 18.02 -21.28
C ALA A 154 -27.34 18.00 -21.18
N TRP A 155 -26.64 18.55 -22.18
CA TRP A 155 -25.17 18.69 -22.15
C TRP A 155 -24.70 19.59 -21.02
N LEU A 156 -25.39 20.70 -20.75
CA LEU A 156 -25.06 21.61 -19.64
C LEU A 156 -25.26 20.94 -18.27
N VAL A 157 -26.34 20.18 -18.10
CA VAL A 157 -26.56 19.40 -16.86
C VAL A 157 -25.46 18.34 -16.69
N PHE A 158 -25.12 17.63 -17.76
CA PHE A 158 -24.01 16.66 -17.75
C PHE A 158 -22.68 17.32 -17.38
N ALA A 159 -22.33 18.45 -18.01
CA ALA A 159 -21.11 19.21 -17.74
C ALA A 159 -21.05 19.70 -16.29
N LEU A 160 -22.18 20.17 -15.74
CA LEU A 160 -22.28 20.61 -14.35
C LEU A 160 -22.03 19.45 -13.37
N ILE A 161 -22.65 18.29 -13.61
CA ILE A 161 -22.48 17.10 -12.78
C ILE A 161 -21.03 16.61 -12.84
N LEU A 162 -20.48 16.45 -14.04
CA LEU A 162 -19.11 15.96 -14.25
C LEU A 162 -18.08 16.92 -13.65
N GLY A 163 -18.21 18.22 -13.90
CA GLY A 163 -17.31 19.24 -13.37
C GLY A 163 -17.34 19.30 -11.85
N SER A 164 -18.53 19.23 -11.24
CA SER A 164 -18.69 19.19 -9.78
C SER A 164 -18.07 17.92 -9.17
N ALA A 165 -18.34 16.75 -9.76
CA ALA A 165 -17.80 15.47 -9.29
C ALA A 165 -16.27 15.42 -9.40
N TYR A 166 -15.71 15.86 -10.53
CA TYR A 166 -14.26 15.90 -10.74
C TYR A 166 -13.57 16.83 -9.73
N ARG A 167 -14.09 18.06 -9.54
CA ARG A 167 -13.54 19.01 -8.56
C ARG A 167 -13.60 18.45 -7.15
N GLY A 168 -14.72 17.86 -6.75
CA GLY A 168 -14.87 17.22 -5.43
C GLY A 168 -13.87 16.09 -5.19
N ASN A 169 -13.76 15.16 -6.16
CA ASN A 169 -12.83 14.03 -6.07
C ASN A 169 -11.36 14.47 -6.13
N LEU A 170 -11.06 15.54 -6.88
CA LEU A 170 -9.74 16.12 -6.93
C LEU A 170 -9.36 16.72 -5.58
N THR A 171 -10.25 17.50 -4.95
CA THR A 171 -10.02 18.02 -3.59
C THR A 171 -9.76 16.88 -2.61
N ALA A 172 -10.55 15.81 -2.63
CA ALA A 172 -10.33 14.64 -1.77
C ALA A 172 -8.97 13.95 -2.04
N SER A 173 -8.57 13.85 -3.30
CA SER A 173 -7.30 13.24 -3.69
C SER A 173 -6.08 14.09 -3.35
N LEU A 174 -6.24 15.41 -3.21
CA LEU A 174 -5.19 16.35 -2.80
C LEU A 174 -5.06 16.45 -1.27
N THR A 175 -6.15 16.26 -0.53
CA THR A 175 -6.12 16.29 0.95
C THR A 175 -5.66 14.97 1.54
N ILE A 176 -5.92 13.83 0.89
CA ILE A 176 -5.55 12.50 1.39
C ILE A 176 -4.32 11.99 0.65
N PRO A 177 -3.15 11.90 1.32
CA PRO A 177 -1.95 11.34 0.71
C PRO A 177 -2.15 9.86 0.36
N LYS A 178 -1.98 9.51 -0.92
CA LYS A 178 -1.99 8.11 -1.38
C LYS A 178 -0.60 7.50 -1.26
N PHE A 179 -0.47 6.57 -0.32
CA PHE A 179 0.73 5.74 -0.18
C PHE A 179 0.70 4.58 -1.19
N PRO A 180 1.86 4.06 -1.61
CA PRO A 180 1.91 2.80 -2.35
C PRO A 180 1.35 1.64 -1.50
N PRO A 181 0.93 0.53 -2.15
CA PRO A 181 0.40 -0.63 -1.45
C PRO A 181 1.41 -1.14 -0.41
N ARG A 182 0.89 -1.47 0.77
CA ARG A 182 1.68 -1.97 1.89
C ARG A 182 1.93 -3.47 1.72
N ILE A 183 3.11 -3.94 2.12
CA ILE A 183 3.37 -5.38 2.28
C ILE A 183 2.62 -5.84 3.53
N GLU A 184 1.64 -6.74 3.35
CA GLU A 184 0.79 -7.26 4.44
C GLU A 184 1.02 -8.74 4.73
N SER A 185 1.67 -9.47 3.81
CA SER A 185 1.91 -10.91 3.94
C SER A 185 3.39 -11.24 3.89
N LEU A 186 3.74 -12.38 4.52
CA LEU A 186 5.10 -12.92 4.45
C LEU A 186 5.52 -13.24 3.01
N ALA A 187 4.58 -13.72 2.18
CA ALA A 187 4.84 -13.98 0.77
C ALA A 187 5.26 -12.71 0.02
N HIS A 188 4.56 -11.59 0.24
CA HIS A 188 4.92 -10.31 -0.34
C HIS A 188 6.25 -9.78 0.21
N LEU A 189 6.55 -10.04 1.48
CA LEU A 189 7.81 -9.62 2.10
C LEU A 189 9.02 -10.31 1.46
N VAL A 190 8.94 -11.63 1.25
CA VAL A 190 10.02 -12.43 0.65
C VAL A 190 10.30 -12.01 -0.79
N ILE A 191 9.27 -11.63 -1.55
CA ILE A 191 9.40 -11.20 -2.94
C ILE A 191 9.90 -9.75 -3.04
N GLY A 192 9.42 -8.88 -2.16
CA GLY A 192 9.59 -7.43 -2.29
C GLY A 192 10.81 -6.84 -1.59
N VAL A 193 11.55 -7.61 -0.80
CA VAL A 193 12.62 -7.07 0.08
C VAL A 193 13.93 -7.82 -0.09
N ASP A 194 15.02 -7.07 -0.28
CA ASP A 194 16.37 -7.63 -0.45
C ASP A 194 16.98 -8.20 0.83
N ARG A 195 16.64 -7.61 1.99
CA ARG A 195 17.19 -7.99 3.30
C ARG A 195 16.22 -7.72 4.44
N VAL A 196 16.19 -8.62 5.42
CA VAL A 196 15.42 -8.47 6.66
C VAL A 196 16.40 -8.43 7.83
N THR A 197 16.39 -7.38 8.62
CA THR A 197 17.27 -7.27 9.79
C THR A 197 16.58 -7.79 11.05
N ILE A 198 17.33 -8.50 11.88
CA ILE A 198 16.86 -9.01 13.18
C ILE A 198 17.92 -8.70 14.26
N PRO A 199 17.56 -8.48 15.53
CA PRO A 199 18.55 -8.30 16.60
C PRO A 199 19.44 -9.54 16.84
N PRO A 200 20.45 -9.49 17.73
CA PRO A 200 21.46 -10.55 17.89
C PRO A 200 20.91 -11.94 18.23
N PHE A 201 19.77 -12.01 18.93
CA PHE A 201 19.08 -13.28 19.23
C PHE A 201 18.37 -13.90 18.02
N GLY A 202 18.41 -13.19 16.88
CA GLY A 202 17.84 -13.61 15.63
C GLY A 202 18.56 -14.78 14.96
N GLU A 203 19.79 -15.13 15.38
CA GLU A 203 20.47 -16.33 14.88
C GLU A 203 19.64 -17.60 15.18
N GLN A 204 19.06 -17.69 16.37
CA GLN A 204 18.17 -18.82 16.73
C GLN A 204 16.92 -18.85 15.82
N HIS A 205 16.38 -17.68 15.48
CA HIS A 205 15.22 -17.56 14.60
C HIS A 205 15.58 -17.92 13.16
N ARG A 206 16.76 -17.50 12.68
CA ARG A 206 17.28 -17.83 11.36
C ARG A 206 17.40 -19.34 11.20
N LYS A 207 18.00 -20.00 12.19
CA LYS A 207 18.11 -21.47 12.21
C LYS A 207 16.74 -22.13 12.21
N PHE A 208 15.85 -21.69 13.11
CA PHE A 208 14.48 -22.21 13.19
C PHE A 208 13.71 -22.08 11.85
N TYR A 209 13.79 -20.93 11.18
CA TYR A 209 13.15 -20.74 9.89
C TYR A 209 13.80 -21.55 8.77
N SER A 210 15.11 -21.79 8.83
CA SER A 210 15.82 -22.62 7.84
C SER A 210 15.50 -24.10 7.95
N GLU A 211 15.20 -24.59 9.16
CA GLU A 211 14.83 -25.97 9.44
C GLU A 211 13.33 -26.24 9.22
N SER A 212 12.55 -25.20 8.92
CA SER A 212 11.11 -25.34 8.67
C SER A 212 10.82 -26.00 7.32
N ASP A 213 9.74 -26.79 7.25
CA ASP A 213 9.25 -27.41 6.01
C ASP A 213 8.67 -26.38 5.01
N SER A 214 8.32 -25.18 5.48
CA SER A 214 7.70 -24.16 4.63
C SER A 214 8.74 -23.47 3.73
N PRO A 215 8.55 -23.45 2.40
CA PRO A 215 9.47 -22.77 1.49
C PRO A 215 9.54 -21.26 1.76
N LEU A 216 8.46 -20.66 2.27
CA LEU A 216 8.41 -19.25 2.64
C LEU A 216 9.32 -18.94 3.84
N PHE A 217 9.32 -19.80 4.87
CA PHE A 217 10.21 -19.61 6.02
C PHE A 217 11.67 -19.85 5.66
N GLN A 218 11.95 -20.85 4.81
CA GLN A 218 13.31 -21.05 4.29
C GLN A 218 13.80 -19.85 3.48
N ALA A 219 12.93 -19.26 2.65
CA ALA A 219 13.26 -18.05 1.89
C ALA A 219 13.49 -16.85 2.83
N LEU A 220 12.64 -16.66 3.84
CA LEU A 220 12.85 -15.65 4.88
C LEU A 220 14.19 -15.83 5.59
N ALA A 221 14.57 -17.06 5.95
CA ALA A 221 15.83 -17.36 6.62
C ALA A 221 17.08 -16.96 5.80
N ARG A 222 16.97 -17.01 4.47
CA ARG A 222 18.03 -16.56 3.54
C ARG A 222 18.15 -15.04 3.52
N LEU A 223 17.03 -14.33 3.60
CA LEU A 223 16.98 -12.85 3.63
C LEU A 223 17.36 -12.27 5.00
N LEU A 224 17.29 -13.08 6.06
CA LEU A 224 17.50 -12.65 7.44
C LEU A 224 18.99 -12.37 7.72
N GLN A 225 19.30 -11.15 8.14
CA GLN A 225 20.61 -10.67 8.54
C GLN A 225 20.60 -10.26 10.01
N VAL A 226 21.52 -10.81 10.78
CA VAL A 226 21.62 -10.52 12.22
C VAL A 226 22.38 -9.22 12.42
N GLY A 227 21.68 -8.23 12.96
CA GLY A 227 22.20 -6.92 13.29
C GLY A 227 22.47 -6.77 14.80
N PRO A 228 23.27 -5.77 15.19
CA PRO A 228 23.69 -5.55 16.57
C PRO A 228 22.55 -5.10 17.51
N SER A 229 21.55 -4.37 16.99
CA SER A 229 20.37 -3.97 17.76
C SER A 229 19.17 -3.71 16.86
N GLY A 230 17.95 -3.84 17.42
CA GLY A 230 16.71 -3.50 16.71
C GLY A 230 16.65 -2.02 16.30
N HIS A 231 17.14 -1.13 17.16
CA HIS A 231 17.19 0.31 16.85
C HIS A 231 18.07 0.61 15.64
N GLN A 232 19.29 0.06 15.58
CA GLN A 232 20.17 0.25 14.42
C GLN A 232 19.57 -0.37 13.15
N GLY A 233 18.86 -1.51 13.26
CA GLY A 233 18.11 -2.08 12.15
C GLY A 233 17.03 -1.14 11.59
N LEU A 234 16.29 -0.46 12.48
CA LEU A 234 15.28 0.53 12.10
C LEU A 234 15.90 1.79 11.49
N THR A 235 17.01 2.28 12.05
CA THR A 235 17.75 3.42 11.49
C THR A 235 18.26 3.11 10.08
N ALA A 236 18.88 1.94 9.88
CA ALA A 236 19.37 1.50 8.57
C ALA A 236 18.26 1.34 7.53
N ALA A 237 17.06 0.92 7.95
CA ALA A 237 15.89 0.86 7.06
C ALA A 237 15.45 2.26 6.60
N ASN A 238 15.49 3.26 7.49
CA ASN A 238 15.19 4.65 7.15
C ASN A 238 16.29 5.31 6.30
N GLU A 239 17.56 4.98 6.53
CA GLU A 239 18.69 5.50 5.74
C GLU A 239 18.68 4.97 4.31
N LYS A 240 18.42 3.66 4.10
CA LYS A 240 18.33 3.09 2.74
C LYS A 240 17.26 3.82 1.90
N LYS A 241 16.15 4.19 2.53
CA LYS A 241 15.10 5.00 1.88
C LYS A 241 15.65 6.33 1.35
N LEU A 242 16.57 7.01 2.05
CA LEU A 242 17.09 8.31 1.63
C LEU A 242 17.99 8.25 0.40
N VAL A 243 18.56 7.08 0.10
CA VAL A 243 19.49 6.87 -1.03
C VAL A 243 18.76 6.51 -2.33
N GLU A 244 17.51 6.04 -2.24
CA GLU A 244 16.68 5.67 -3.41
C GLU A 244 15.90 6.86 -4.01
N PHE A 245 16.26 8.10 -3.65
CA PHE A 245 15.74 9.35 -4.23
C PHE A 245 16.81 10.14 -4.96
#